data_AF-A0A6I1YZE3-F1
#
_entry.id   AF-A0A6I1YZE3-F1
#
_cell.length_a   1.000
_cell.length_b   1.000
_cell.length_c   1.000
_cell.angle_alpha   90.00
_cell.angle_beta   90.00
_cell.angle_gamma   90.00
#
_symmetry.space_group_name_H-M   'P 1'
#
loop_
_entity.id
_entity.type
_entity.pdbx_description
1 polymer ?
#
loop_
_entity_poly.entity_id
_entity_poly.type
_entity_poly.pdbx_seq_one_letter_code
_entity_poly.pdbx_strand_id
1 'polypeptide(L)'
;MVTDLIEMGPWHFGDRDILIVFDAGYDAPRMAHLLDGLPVEVLGRMRSDRVMRRPTPSLKEYALSYPQGGRPPKHGKELRFAKPDTWGEPDAATVQVTDRYGTARAMAWDRIHPRLTTRSAWIDHTGELPIIEGTLIRLQVDRLPGGGDPIPLWLWSSATGLNSEDVDVRWQALLRRFDIEHLFMLMKQTLGWTRPKLRTPEAGERWTWLITAAHTQIRLLREAAADVRRPWEKPPTLAGSPRPESAGGFGTSARTCTVRSVHRKLQLPVLEGHLVRRTGGPPPATTWARP
;
A
#
# COMPACT_ATOMS: atom_id res chain seq x y z
N MET A 1 1.25 -16.65 -14.16
CA MET A 1 0.97 -15.20 -14.04
C MET A 1 2.24 -14.35 -14.15
N VAL A 2 3.21 -14.41 -13.23
CA VAL A 2 4.47 -13.65 -13.40
C VAL A 2 5.25 -14.15 -14.62
N THR A 3 5.33 -15.47 -14.79
CA THR A 3 5.84 -16.13 -16.00
C THR A 3 5.11 -15.64 -17.26
N ASP A 4 3.79 -15.57 -17.22
CA ASP A 4 2.97 -15.16 -18.37
C ASP A 4 3.18 -13.66 -18.70
N LEU A 5 3.45 -12.81 -17.72
CA LEU A 5 3.81 -11.39 -17.95
C LEU A 5 5.17 -11.24 -18.63
N ILE A 6 6.11 -12.15 -18.35
CA ILE A 6 7.42 -12.20 -19.03
C ILE A 6 7.21 -12.71 -20.46
N GLU A 7 6.45 -13.79 -20.63
CA GLU A 7 6.20 -14.44 -21.93
C GLU A 7 5.39 -13.56 -22.89
N MET A 8 4.44 -12.77 -22.38
CA MET A 8 3.55 -11.93 -23.21
C MET A 8 4.17 -10.58 -23.60
N GLY A 9 5.34 -10.21 -23.06
CA GLY A 9 6.03 -8.96 -23.38
C GLY A 9 5.69 -7.68 -22.59
N PRO A 10 4.78 -7.63 -21.59
CA PRO A 10 4.65 -6.46 -20.72
C PRO A 10 5.89 -6.10 -19.89
N TRP A 11 6.80 -7.06 -19.68
CA TRP A 11 8.02 -6.89 -18.89
C TRP A 11 9.20 -7.53 -19.62
N HIS A 12 10.34 -6.85 -19.67
CA HIS A 12 11.58 -7.31 -20.29
C HIS A 12 12.74 -7.33 -19.30
N PHE A 13 13.75 -8.16 -19.58
CA PHE A 13 14.98 -8.17 -18.80
C PHE A 13 15.63 -6.77 -18.80
N GLY A 14 15.83 -6.20 -17.61
CA GLY A 14 16.33 -4.84 -17.41
C GLY A 14 15.26 -3.81 -17.04
N ASP A 15 13.97 -4.15 -17.16
CA ASP A 15 12.89 -3.36 -16.56
C ASP A 15 12.95 -3.44 -15.02
N ARG A 16 12.30 -2.49 -14.35
CA ARG A 16 12.14 -2.55 -12.88
C ARG A 16 11.33 -3.80 -12.50
N ASP A 17 11.66 -4.38 -11.34
CA ASP A 17 10.92 -5.52 -10.81
C ASP A 17 9.43 -5.19 -10.61
N ILE A 18 8.60 -6.22 -10.78
CA ILE A 18 7.16 -6.13 -10.57
C ILE A 18 6.90 -5.99 -9.07
N LEU A 19 6.40 -4.82 -8.65
CA LEU A 19 6.09 -4.56 -7.25
C LEU A 19 4.75 -5.21 -6.83
N ILE A 20 4.81 -6.19 -5.93
CA ILE A 20 3.63 -6.83 -5.34
C ILE A 20 3.44 -6.31 -3.91
N VAL A 21 2.26 -5.74 -3.65
CA VAL A 21 1.94 -5.08 -2.38
C VAL A 21 1.00 -5.93 -1.53
N PHE A 22 1.39 -6.22 -0.29
CA PHE A 22 0.64 -7.00 0.68
C PHE A 22 0.23 -6.19 1.93
N ASP A 23 -0.93 -6.48 2.49
CA ASP A 23 -1.35 -5.94 3.79
C ASP A 23 -0.82 -6.78 4.97
N ALA A 24 -0.99 -6.30 6.20
CA ALA A 24 -0.39 -6.85 7.42
C ALA A 24 -0.77 -8.29 7.80
N GLY A 25 -1.73 -8.89 7.08
CA GLY A 25 -2.11 -10.30 7.25
C GLY A 25 -1.14 -11.28 6.58
N TYR A 26 -0.28 -10.81 5.67
CA TYR A 26 0.67 -11.64 4.95
C TYR A 26 2.07 -11.57 5.56
N ASP A 27 2.82 -12.67 5.45
CA ASP A 27 4.23 -12.73 5.84
C ASP A 27 5.10 -12.32 4.64
N ALA A 28 5.37 -11.02 4.51
CA ALA A 28 6.08 -10.47 3.35
C ALA A 28 7.50 -11.04 3.16
N PRO A 29 8.34 -11.19 4.21
CA PRO A 29 9.61 -11.90 4.06
C PRO A 29 9.46 -13.32 3.53
N ARG A 30 8.45 -14.08 3.99
CA ARG A 30 8.19 -15.40 3.42
C ARG A 30 7.81 -15.33 1.95
N MET A 31 6.93 -14.40 1.58
CA MET A 31 6.54 -14.21 0.17
C MET A 31 7.75 -13.88 -0.71
N ALA A 32 8.67 -13.05 -0.22
CA ALA A 32 9.92 -12.76 -0.92
C ALA A 32 10.77 -14.02 -1.13
N HIS A 33 10.89 -14.88 -0.11
CA HIS A 33 11.61 -16.15 -0.26
C HIS A 33 10.94 -17.12 -1.24
N LEU A 34 9.61 -17.21 -1.24
CA LEU A 34 8.86 -18.09 -2.16
C LEU A 34 8.89 -17.59 -3.61
N LEU A 35 9.10 -16.29 -3.81
CA LEU A 35 9.15 -15.65 -5.12
C LEU A 35 10.59 -15.36 -5.57
N ASP A 36 11.58 -15.89 -4.85
CA ASP A 36 12.99 -15.73 -5.18
C ASP A 36 13.28 -16.27 -6.59
N GLY A 37 14.11 -15.56 -7.34
CA GLY A 37 14.41 -15.86 -8.75
C GLY A 37 13.38 -15.37 -9.77
N LEU A 38 12.27 -14.74 -9.34
CA LEU A 38 11.36 -14.01 -10.22
C LEU A 38 11.67 -12.51 -10.20
N PRO A 39 11.35 -11.75 -11.27
CA PRO A 39 11.55 -10.29 -11.31
C PRO A 39 10.47 -9.56 -10.50
N VAL A 40 10.45 -9.81 -9.20
CA VAL A 40 9.40 -9.37 -8.28
C VAL A 40 10.03 -8.74 -7.05
N GLU A 41 9.54 -7.55 -6.73
CA GLU A 41 9.74 -6.96 -5.42
C GLU A 41 8.49 -7.16 -4.57
N VAL A 42 8.69 -7.66 -3.34
CA VAL A 42 7.61 -7.80 -2.36
C VAL A 42 7.64 -6.62 -1.40
N LEU A 43 6.53 -5.88 -1.33
CA LEU A 43 6.30 -4.85 -0.33
C LEU A 43 5.15 -5.25 0.57
N GLY A 44 5.40 -5.37 1.88
CA GLY A 44 4.37 -5.73 2.85
C GLY A 44 4.22 -4.73 3.98
N ARG A 45 2.97 -4.49 4.42
CA ARG A 45 2.73 -3.85 5.70
C ARG A 45 3.11 -4.80 6.84
N MET A 46 3.83 -4.27 7.82
CA MET A 46 4.25 -5.01 9.00
C MET A 46 3.44 -4.58 10.22
N ARG A 47 3.24 -5.51 11.16
CA ARG A 47 2.66 -5.19 12.47
C ARG A 47 3.63 -4.33 13.29
N SER A 48 3.09 -3.41 14.08
CA SER A 48 3.85 -2.41 14.85
C SER A 48 4.57 -2.97 16.09
N ASP A 49 4.34 -4.23 16.45
CA ASP A 49 4.95 -4.92 17.59
C ASP A 49 6.11 -5.84 17.18
N ARG A 50 6.50 -5.83 15.89
CA ARG A 50 7.56 -6.69 15.37
C ARG A 50 8.94 -6.29 15.90
N VAL A 51 9.79 -7.31 16.01
CA VAL A 51 11.22 -7.19 16.28
C VAL A 51 11.97 -7.76 15.10
N MET A 52 12.81 -6.94 14.50
CA MET A 52 13.66 -7.29 13.37
C MET A 52 15.13 -7.31 13.80
N ARG A 53 15.99 -7.79 12.91
CA ARG A 53 17.43 -7.90 13.11
C ARG A 53 18.16 -7.07 12.06
N ARG A 54 19.29 -6.52 12.48
CA ARG A 54 20.30 -5.93 11.62
C ARG A 54 21.19 -7.03 11.00
N PRO A 55 21.91 -6.74 9.91
CA PRO A 55 22.92 -7.65 9.39
C PRO A 55 23.96 -7.96 10.47
N THR A 56 24.60 -9.13 10.35
CA THR A 56 25.73 -9.48 11.22
C THR A 56 26.82 -8.43 11.08
N PRO A 57 27.40 -7.93 12.19
CA PRO A 57 28.53 -7.01 12.12
C PRO A 57 29.66 -7.58 11.28
N SER A 58 30.41 -6.73 10.58
CA SER A 58 31.61 -7.17 9.88
C SER A 58 32.60 -7.81 10.85
N LEU A 59 33.45 -8.72 10.36
CA LEU A 59 34.46 -9.37 11.20
C LEU A 59 35.37 -8.37 11.93
N LYS A 60 35.64 -7.23 11.30
CA LYS A 60 36.42 -6.13 11.89
C LYS A 60 35.68 -5.49 13.06
N GLU A 61 34.42 -5.12 12.89
CA GLU A 61 33.58 -4.55 13.96
C GLU A 61 33.37 -5.55 15.11
N TYR A 62 33.19 -6.83 14.77
CA TYR A 62 33.08 -7.90 15.75
C TYR A 62 34.37 -8.07 16.55
N ALA A 63 35.54 -8.14 15.90
CA ALA A 63 36.83 -8.27 16.59
C ALA A 63 37.14 -7.06 17.49
N LEU A 64 36.74 -5.86 17.10
CA LEU A 64 36.89 -4.65 17.92
C LEU A 64 35.98 -4.67 19.18
N SER A 65 34.76 -5.20 19.04
CA SER A 65 33.80 -5.26 20.16
C SER A 65 33.99 -6.49 21.07
N TYR A 66 34.58 -7.57 20.54
CA TYR A 66 34.85 -8.82 21.24
C TYR A 66 36.31 -9.24 21.03
N PRO A 67 37.29 -8.53 21.63
CA PRO A 67 38.71 -8.78 21.42
C PRO A 67 39.18 -10.15 21.94
N GLN A 68 38.41 -10.77 22.85
CA GLN A 68 38.68 -12.12 23.36
C GLN A 68 38.30 -13.24 22.36
N GLY A 69 37.75 -12.89 21.19
CA GLY A 69 37.35 -13.84 20.16
C GLY A 69 35.99 -14.49 20.42
N GLY A 70 35.60 -15.38 19.51
CA GLY A 70 34.31 -16.05 19.52
C GLY A 70 33.73 -16.18 18.11
N ARG A 71 32.64 -16.94 17.98
CA ARG A 71 31.89 -17.02 16.72
C ARG A 71 31.00 -15.77 16.59
N PRO A 72 31.12 -15.00 15.49
CA PRO A 72 30.21 -13.89 15.23
C PRO A 72 28.75 -14.35 15.24
N PRO A 73 27.82 -13.55 15.80
CA PRO A 73 26.42 -13.92 15.83
C PRO A 73 25.85 -13.96 14.40
N LYS A 74 24.90 -14.87 14.14
CA LYS A 74 24.16 -14.95 12.86
C LYS A 74 23.29 -13.72 12.57
N HIS A 75 22.99 -12.92 13.60
CA HIS A 75 22.16 -11.73 13.49
C HIS A 75 22.79 -10.59 14.28
N GLY A 76 22.65 -9.36 13.76
CA GLY A 76 23.00 -8.15 14.47
C GLY A 76 22.01 -7.80 15.58
N LYS A 77 22.14 -6.54 16.05
CA LYS A 77 21.28 -5.96 17.10
C LYS A 77 19.80 -5.97 16.68
N GLU A 78 18.93 -5.98 17.68
CA GLU A 78 17.49 -5.91 17.48
C GLU A 78 17.07 -4.48 17.10
N LEU A 79 16.14 -4.39 16.15
CA LEU A 79 15.36 -3.20 15.86
C LEU A 79 13.91 -3.51 16.23
N ARG A 80 13.41 -2.89 17.30
CA ARG A 80 12.07 -3.11 17.83
C ARG A 80 11.16 -1.94 17.44
N PHE A 81 10.08 -2.23 16.72
CA PHE A 81 9.21 -1.17 16.18
C PHE A 81 8.57 -0.31 17.28
N ALA A 82 8.28 -0.92 18.43
CA ALA A 82 7.71 -0.23 19.58
C ALA A 82 8.73 0.56 20.43
N LYS A 83 10.04 0.49 20.13
CA LYS A 83 11.11 1.09 20.95
C LYS A 83 12.05 1.97 20.11
N PRO A 84 11.82 3.29 20.04
CA PRO A 84 12.59 4.22 19.20
C PRO A 84 14.09 4.24 19.45
N ASP A 85 14.51 4.03 20.69
CA ASP A 85 15.91 3.92 21.11
C ASP A 85 16.66 2.75 20.43
N THR A 86 15.93 1.75 19.90
CA THR A 86 16.52 0.62 19.17
C THR A 86 16.66 0.87 17.67
N TRP A 87 16.08 1.95 17.13
CA TRP A 87 16.06 2.17 15.69
C TRP A 87 17.41 2.59 15.16
N GLY A 88 18.17 3.40 15.89
CA GLY A 88 19.42 4.00 15.38
C GLY A 88 19.17 4.93 14.19
N GLU A 89 20.25 5.41 13.58
CA GLU A 89 20.17 6.30 12.42
C GLU A 89 19.56 5.58 11.20
N PRO A 90 18.65 6.23 10.46
CA PRO A 90 18.12 5.71 9.21
C PRO A 90 19.13 5.85 8.07
N ASP A 91 19.12 4.88 7.15
CA ASP A 91 19.94 4.91 5.93
C ASP A 91 19.38 5.89 4.89
N ALA A 92 18.05 6.11 4.91
CA ALA A 92 17.39 7.17 4.15
C ALA A 92 16.23 7.78 4.94
N ALA A 93 16.03 9.09 4.80
CA ALA A 93 14.89 9.80 5.38
C ALA A 93 14.33 10.82 4.38
N THR A 94 13.01 10.82 4.20
CA THR A 94 12.32 11.70 3.25
C THR A 94 11.16 12.43 3.91
N VAL A 95 10.82 13.59 3.34
CA VAL A 95 9.69 14.41 3.73
C VAL A 95 8.97 14.86 2.47
N GLN A 96 7.69 14.53 2.34
CA GLN A 96 6.87 14.85 1.19
C GLN A 96 5.55 15.47 1.62
N VAL A 97 5.15 16.57 0.98
CA VAL A 97 3.84 17.19 1.25
C VAL A 97 2.78 16.52 0.39
N THR A 98 1.68 16.12 1.01
CA THR A 98 0.55 15.49 0.31
C THR A 98 -0.75 16.22 0.65
N ASP A 99 -1.62 16.37 -0.34
CA ASP A 99 -2.93 17.03 -0.13
C ASP A 99 -3.78 16.26 0.88
N ARG A 100 -3.78 14.92 0.75
CA ARG A 100 -4.69 14.02 1.45
C ARG A 100 -4.21 13.66 2.87
N TYR A 101 -2.90 13.57 3.10
CA TYR A 101 -2.33 13.09 4.36
C TYR A 101 -1.52 14.15 5.13
N GLY A 102 -1.40 15.37 4.57
CA GLY A 102 -0.47 16.37 5.10
C GLY A 102 0.97 15.99 4.79
N THR A 103 1.91 16.34 5.67
CA THR A 103 3.32 15.99 5.51
C THR A 103 3.52 14.51 5.80
N ALA A 104 4.03 13.77 4.82
CA ALA A 104 4.51 12.40 4.97
C ALA A 104 6.00 12.41 5.28
N ARG A 105 6.41 11.63 6.29
CA ARG A 105 7.78 11.45 6.73
C ARG A 105 8.10 9.96 6.68
N ALA A 106 9.04 9.58 5.83
CA ALA A 106 9.52 8.21 5.75
C ALA A 106 10.94 8.11 6.31
N MET A 107 11.20 7.05 7.06
CA MET A 107 12.55 6.66 7.48
C MET A 107 12.76 5.21 7.04
N ALA A 108 13.93 4.91 6.49
CA ALA A 108 14.27 3.58 6.00
C ALA A 108 15.57 3.08 6.62
N TRP A 109 15.61 1.77 6.89
CA TRP A 109 16.79 1.05 7.33
C TRP A 109 17.02 -0.14 6.40
N ASP A 110 18.22 -0.23 5.85
CA ASP A 110 18.58 -1.23 4.86
C ASP A 110 18.99 -2.56 5.53
N ARG A 111 18.84 -3.65 4.75
CA ARG A 111 19.22 -5.02 5.14
C ARG A 111 18.64 -5.47 6.49
N ILE A 112 17.44 -5.03 6.82
CA ILE A 112 16.71 -5.45 8.01
C ILE A 112 15.92 -6.72 7.72
N HIS A 113 16.06 -7.75 8.56
CA HIS A 113 15.43 -9.05 8.35
C HIS A 113 14.72 -9.58 9.60
N PRO A 114 13.68 -10.42 9.46
CA PRO A 114 13.09 -11.09 10.61
C PRO A 114 14.03 -12.19 11.11
N ARG A 115 13.99 -12.47 12.42
CA ARG A 115 14.57 -13.71 12.95
C ARG A 115 13.58 -14.85 12.74
N LEU A 116 13.84 -15.69 11.75
CA LEU A 116 13.01 -16.87 11.46
C LEU A 116 13.21 -17.94 12.54
N THR A 117 12.16 -18.75 12.74
CA THR A 117 12.18 -19.93 13.62
C THR A 117 11.46 -21.06 12.92
N THR A 118 11.79 -22.31 13.23
CA THR A 118 11.15 -23.53 12.68
C THR A 118 9.74 -23.73 13.27
N ARG A 119 8.85 -22.76 13.01
CA ARG A 119 7.46 -22.71 13.47
C ARG A 119 6.59 -22.07 12.40
N SER A 120 5.28 -22.28 12.53
CA SER A 120 4.27 -21.66 11.67
C SER A 120 4.60 -21.87 10.19
N ALA A 121 4.92 -20.80 9.47
CA ALA A 121 5.27 -20.83 8.06
C ALA A 121 6.47 -21.72 7.69
N TRP A 122 7.36 -21.97 8.65
CA TRP A 122 8.64 -22.64 8.43
C TRP A 122 8.72 -23.99 9.13
N ILE A 123 7.57 -24.58 9.49
CA ILE A 123 7.52 -25.84 10.26
C ILE A 123 8.09 -27.03 9.46
N ASP A 124 7.82 -27.08 8.16
CA ASP A 124 8.30 -28.14 7.26
C ASP A 124 9.60 -27.76 6.54
N HIS A 125 10.22 -26.63 6.90
CA HIS A 125 11.47 -26.20 6.28
C HIS A 125 12.61 -27.13 6.68
N THR A 126 13.26 -27.73 5.70
CA THR A 126 14.42 -28.61 5.92
C THR A 126 15.70 -27.81 5.70
N GLY A 127 16.66 -27.93 6.63
CA GLY A 127 17.95 -27.26 6.56
C GLY A 127 18.02 -25.92 7.30
N GLU A 128 19.03 -25.12 6.96
CA GLU A 128 19.27 -23.84 7.62
C GLU A 128 18.22 -22.80 7.22
N LEU A 129 17.67 -22.08 8.21
CA LEU A 129 16.73 -20.99 7.94
C LEU A 129 17.46 -19.82 7.24
N PRO A 130 16.90 -19.31 6.13
CA PRO A 130 17.53 -18.24 5.37
C PRO A 130 17.54 -16.92 6.14
N ILE A 131 18.47 -16.04 5.77
CA ILE A 131 18.41 -14.62 6.13
C ILE A 131 17.80 -13.90 4.93
N ILE A 132 16.64 -13.31 5.14
CA ILE A 132 15.88 -12.62 4.10
C ILE A 132 16.01 -11.13 4.37
N GLU A 133 17.09 -10.54 3.85
CA GLU A 133 17.35 -9.10 3.96
C GLU A 133 16.35 -8.31 3.13
N GLY A 134 16.03 -7.10 3.60
CA GLY A 134 15.19 -6.15 2.89
C GLY A 134 15.20 -4.80 3.57
N THR A 135 14.63 -3.78 2.94
CA THR A 135 14.54 -2.44 3.51
C THR A 135 13.28 -2.31 4.38
N LEU A 136 13.48 -1.96 5.65
CA LEU A 136 12.39 -1.59 6.56
C LEU A 136 12.07 -0.10 6.41
N ILE A 137 10.81 0.26 6.20
CA ILE A 137 10.35 1.64 6.05
C ILE A 137 9.31 1.96 7.12
N ARG A 138 9.53 3.04 7.88
CA ARG A 138 8.53 3.63 8.78
C ARG A 138 7.93 4.85 8.10
N LEU A 139 6.62 4.85 7.90
CA LEU A 139 5.86 5.99 7.37
C LEU A 139 5.02 6.62 8.48
N GLN A 140 5.16 7.93 8.65
CA GLN A 140 4.30 8.75 9.50
C GLN A 140 3.75 9.90 8.67
N VAL A 141 2.50 10.30 8.92
CA VAL A 141 1.93 11.48 8.27
C VAL A 141 1.18 12.34 9.29
N ASP A 142 0.84 13.56 8.92
CA ASP A 142 0.18 14.51 9.82
C ASP A 142 -1.30 14.19 10.06
N ARG A 143 -2.03 13.64 9.07
CA ARG A 143 -3.47 13.41 9.20
C ARG A 143 -4.02 12.28 8.34
N LEU A 144 -5.18 11.78 8.76
CA LEU A 144 -5.99 10.80 8.05
C LEU A 144 -7.20 11.45 7.36
N PRO A 145 -7.58 11.03 6.13
CA PRO A 145 -8.73 11.58 5.42
C PRO A 145 -10.07 11.35 6.13
N GLY A 146 -10.29 10.13 6.63
CA GLY A 146 -11.48 9.75 7.39
C GLY A 146 -11.46 10.17 8.86
N GLY A 147 -10.49 10.99 9.27
CA GLY A 147 -10.24 11.34 10.67
C GLY A 147 -9.58 10.20 11.48
N GLY A 148 -9.21 10.51 12.72
CA GLY A 148 -8.52 9.59 13.64
C GLY A 148 -7.00 9.83 13.74
N ASP A 149 -6.39 9.17 14.71
CA ASP A 149 -4.97 9.38 15.02
C ASP A 149 -4.07 8.75 13.95
N PRO A 150 -3.11 9.50 13.40
CA PRO A 150 -2.19 9.02 12.37
C PRO A 150 -1.10 8.10 12.95
N ILE A 151 -1.47 6.87 13.34
CA ILE A 151 -0.53 5.88 13.89
C ILE A 151 0.47 5.40 12.81
N PRO A 152 1.79 5.59 13.00
CA PRO A 152 2.80 5.24 12.01
C PRO A 152 2.66 3.83 11.45
N LEU A 153 2.89 3.70 10.14
CA LEU A 153 2.93 2.44 9.43
C LEU A 153 4.37 1.94 9.33
N TRP A 154 4.52 0.62 9.38
CA TRP A 154 5.77 -0.06 9.09
C TRP A 154 5.58 -0.89 7.84
N LEU A 155 6.50 -0.77 6.91
CA LEU A 155 6.56 -1.53 5.66
C LEU A 155 7.90 -2.25 5.59
N TRP A 156 7.92 -3.37 4.89
CA TRP A 156 9.14 -4.08 4.56
C TRP A 156 9.13 -4.37 3.06
N SER A 157 10.17 -3.91 2.37
CA SER A 157 10.45 -4.23 0.97
C SER A 157 11.52 -5.31 0.90
N SER A 158 11.39 -6.26 -0.03
CA SER A 158 12.43 -7.24 -0.32
C SER A 158 13.65 -6.65 -1.04
N ALA A 159 13.53 -5.44 -1.59
CA ALA A 159 14.66 -4.73 -2.16
C ALA A 159 15.60 -4.24 -1.05
N THR A 160 16.88 -4.10 -1.38
CA THR A 160 17.93 -3.51 -0.53
C THR A 160 18.62 -2.38 -1.27
N GLY A 161 19.33 -1.50 -0.57
CA GLY A 161 20.03 -0.37 -1.18
C GLY A 161 19.10 0.69 -1.79
N LEU A 162 17.86 0.79 -1.31
CA LEU A 162 16.91 1.80 -1.77
C LEU A 162 17.39 3.20 -1.40
N ASN A 163 17.43 4.11 -2.38
CA ASN A 163 17.64 5.54 -2.12
C ASN A 163 16.33 6.22 -1.66
N SER A 164 16.41 7.50 -1.34
CA SER A 164 15.27 8.30 -0.90
C SER A 164 14.08 8.31 -1.88
N GLU A 165 14.33 8.43 -3.20
CA GLU A 165 13.26 8.42 -4.21
C GLU A 165 12.60 7.05 -4.29
N ASP A 166 13.40 5.98 -4.21
CA ASP A 166 12.89 4.62 -4.21
C ASP A 166 12.00 4.33 -3.00
N VAL A 167 12.40 4.78 -1.81
CA VAL A 167 11.60 4.69 -0.57
C VAL A 167 10.24 5.38 -0.77
N ASP A 168 10.23 6.53 -1.44
CA ASP A 168 8.99 7.26 -1.71
C ASP A 168 8.02 6.49 -2.60
N VAL A 169 8.53 5.85 -3.66
CA VAL A 169 7.72 5.01 -4.54
C VAL A 169 7.03 3.88 -3.75
N ARG A 170 7.72 3.24 -2.79
CA ARG A 170 7.17 2.09 -2.06
C ARG A 170 6.01 2.51 -1.16
N TRP A 171 6.16 3.57 -0.37
CA TRP A 171 5.04 3.99 0.48
C TRP A 171 3.87 4.55 -0.36
N GLN A 172 4.15 5.20 -1.49
CA GLN A 172 3.10 5.64 -2.42
C GLN A 172 2.34 4.46 -3.04
N ALA A 173 3.05 3.39 -3.42
CA ALA A 173 2.43 2.16 -3.92
C ALA A 173 1.50 1.53 -2.87
N LEU A 174 1.90 1.51 -1.59
CA LEU A 174 1.03 1.06 -0.51
C LEU A 174 -0.27 1.86 -0.42
N LEU A 175 -0.23 3.18 -0.66
CA LEU A 175 -1.44 3.99 -0.64
C LEU A 175 -2.41 3.61 -1.76
N ARG A 176 -1.90 3.17 -2.92
CA ARG A 176 -2.71 2.67 -4.04
C ARG A 176 -3.34 1.30 -3.78
N ARG A 177 -2.87 0.53 -2.79
CA ARG A 177 -3.43 -0.80 -2.50
C ARG A 177 -4.94 -0.78 -2.27
N PHE A 178 -5.49 0.32 -1.75
CA PHE A 178 -6.93 0.43 -1.45
C PHE A 178 -7.79 0.57 -2.72
N ASP A 179 -7.17 0.74 -3.89
CA ASP A 179 -7.86 0.68 -5.17
C ASP A 179 -8.48 -0.72 -5.41
N ILE A 180 -7.91 -1.79 -4.82
CA ILE A 180 -8.49 -3.14 -4.91
C ILE A 180 -9.84 -3.25 -4.17
N GLU A 181 -10.02 -2.53 -3.06
CA GLU A 181 -11.29 -2.53 -2.33
C GLU A 181 -12.38 -1.84 -3.15
N HIS A 182 -12.02 -0.75 -3.84
CA HIS A 182 -12.91 -0.10 -4.79
C HIS A 182 -13.25 -1.01 -5.97
N LEU A 183 -12.28 -1.81 -6.44
CA LEU A 183 -12.52 -2.81 -7.48
C LEU A 183 -13.51 -3.88 -7.00
N PHE A 184 -13.33 -4.44 -5.81
CA PHE A 184 -14.27 -5.42 -5.25
C PHE A 184 -15.66 -4.83 -5.06
N MET A 185 -15.75 -3.57 -4.62
CA MET A 185 -17.02 -2.87 -4.50
C MET A 185 -17.71 -2.71 -5.86
N LEU A 186 -16.98 -2.25 -6.89
CA LEU A 186 -17.48 -2.14 -8.27
C LEU A 186 -17.99 -3.50 -8.79
N MET A 187 -17.19 -4.56 -8.62
CA MET A 187 -17.55 -5.90 -9.07
C MET A 187 -18.83 -6.39 -8.39
N LYS A 188 -18.93 -6.27 -7.06
CA LYS A 188 -20.09 -6.76 -6.29
C LYS A 188 -21.35 -5.93 -6.53
N GLN A 189 -21.24 -4.61 -6.45
CA GLN A 189 -22.39 -3.70 -6.43
C GLN A 189 -22.85 -3.29 -7.84
N THR A 190 -21.93 -3.06 -8.76
CA THR A 190 -22.27 -2.55 -10.10
C THR A 190 -22.35 -3.71 -11.09
N LEU A 191 -21.27 -4.48 -11.24
CA LEU A 191 -21.20 -5.59 -12.19
C LEU A 191 -22.02 -6.81 -11.73
N GLY A 192 -22.40 -6.85 -10.45
CA GLY A 192 -23.29 -7.86 -9.92
C GLY A 192 -22.62 -9.20 -9.66
N TRP A 193 -21.34 -9.21 -9.28
CA TRP A 193 -20.59 -10.44 -9.03
C TRP A 193 -21.30 -11.41 -8.08
N THR A 194 -21.97 -10.89 -7.04
CA THR A 194 -22.70 -11.71 -6.06
C THR A 194 -24.22 -11.73 -6.28
N ARG A 195 -24.73 -11.25 -7.43
CA ARG A 195 -26.18 -11.18 -7.70
C ARG A 195 -26.80 -12.51 -8.14
N PRO A 196 -26.19 -13.30 -9.04
CA PRO A 196 -26.85 -14.52 -9.54
C PRO A 196 -26.92 -15.62 -8.48
N LYS A 197 -28.03 -16.36 -8.47
CA LYS A 197 -28.25 -17.54 -7.61
C LYS A 197 -27.79 -18.82 -8.33
N LEU A 198 -26.47 -18.97 -8.44
CA LEU A 198 -25.83 -20.09 -9.13
C LEU A 198 -25.90 -21.35 -8.26
N ARG A 199 -26.15 -22.50 -8.89
CA ARG A 199 -26.41 -23.76 -8.19
C ARG A 199 -25.21 -24.69 -8.08
N THR A 200 -24.14 -24.44 -8.85
CA THR A 200 -22.93 -25.27 -8.85
C THR A 200 -21.67 -24.41 -8.78
N PRO A 201 -20.56 -24.92 -8.22
CA PRO A 201 -19.28 -24.21 -8.17
C PRO A 201 -18.77 -23.77 -9.54
N GLU A 202 -18.92 -24.62 -10.56
CA GLU A 202 -18.43 -24.37 -11.93
C GLU A 202 -19.21 -23.25 -12.61
N ALA A 203 -20.51 -23.11 -12.29
CA ALA A 203 -21.29 -21.96 -12.71
C ALA A 203 -20.80 -20.67 -12.03
N GLY A 204 -20.45 -20.75 -10.74
CA GLY A 204 -19.85 -19.65 -9.97
C GLY A 204 -18.50 -19.18 -10.53
N GLU A 205 -17.64 -20.12 -10.90
CA GLU A 205 -16.35 -19.83 -11.51
C GLU A 205 -16.51 -19.14 -12.87
N ARG A 206 -17.35 -19.71 -13.76
CA ARG A 206 -17.65 -19.09 -15.07
C ARG A 206 -18.23 -17.69 -14.91
N TRP A 207 -19.12 -17.48 -13.95
CA TRP A 207 -19.65 -16.16 -13.66
C TRP A 207 -18.56 -15.18 -13.21
N THR A 208 -17.62 -15.63 -12.38
CA THR A 208 -16.48 -14.81 -11.96
C THR A 208 -15.61 -14.41 -13.15
N TRP A 209 -15.33 -15.33 -14.08
CA TRP A 209 -14.60 -15.02 -15.31
C TRP A 209 -15.34 -14.00 -16.19
N LEU A 210 -16.66 -14.08 -16.31
CA LEU A 210 -17.46 -13.06 -17.03
C LEU A 210 -17.34 -11.67 -16.39
N ILE A 211 -17.38 -11.59 -15.05
CA ILE A 211 -17.20 -10.32 -14.32
C ILE A 211 -15.80 -9.75 -14.55
N THR A 212 -14.76 -10.59 -14.47
CA THR A 212 -13.37 -10.17 -14.74
C THR A 212 -13.22 -9.67 -16.17
N ALA A 213 -13.76 -10.39 -17.16
CA ALA A 213 -13.72 -9.97 -18.57
C ALA A 213 -14.45 -8.63 -18.79
N ALA A 214 -15.65 -8.46 -18.21
CA ALA A 214 -16.40 -7.22 -18.29
C ALA A 214 -15.65 -6.04 -17.66
N HIS A 215 -15.03 -6.26 -16.49
CA HIS A 215 -14.18 -5.25 -15.87
C HIS A 215 -13.00 -4.86 -16.77
N THR A 216 -12.31 -5.84 -17.36
CA THR A 216 -11.20 -5.61 -18.29
C THR A 216 -11.64 -4.80 -19.51
N GLN A 217 -12.78 -5.15 -20.12
CA GLN A 217 -13.34 -4.39 -21.25
C GLN A 217 -13.62 -2.92 -20.87
N ILE A 218 -14.25 -2.69 -19.72
CA ILE A 218 -14.50 -1.32 -19.21
C ILE A 218 -13.17 -0.57 -19.01
N ARG A 219 -12.15 -1.24 -18.46
CA ARG A 219 -10.83 -0.63 -18.21
C ARG A 219 -10.08 -0.27 -19.49
N LEU A 220 -10.23 -1.09 -20.53
CA LEU A 220 -9.66 -0.85 -21.86
C LEU A 220 -10.37 0.30 -22.58
N LEU A 221 -11.68 0.43 -22.40
CA LEU A 221 -12.50 1.50 -22.99
C LEU A 221 -12.36 2.87 -22.28
N ARG A 222 -11.54 2.98 -21.23
CA ARG A 222 -11.43 4.20 -20.42
C ARG A 222 -11.08 5.46 -21.25
N GLU A 223 -10.18 5.33 -22.22
CA GLU A 223 -9.72 6.48 -23.02
C GLU A 223 -10.80 6.88 -24.03
N ALA A 224 -11.51 5.90 -24.60
CA ALA A 224 -12.65 6.15 -25.48
C ALA A 224 -13.82 6.84 -24.75
N ALA A 225 -13.91 6.66 -23.43
CA ALA A 225 -14.91 7.31 -22.59
C ALA A 225 -14.37 8.58 -21.88
N ALA A 226 -13.15 9.04 -22.17
CA ALA A 226 -12.55 10.19 -21.50
C ALA A 226 -13.36 11.48 -21.71
N ASP A 227 -13.91 11.66 -22.91
CA ASP A 227 -14.74 12.80 -23.29
C ASP A 227 -16.24 12.60 -22.99
N VAL A 228 -16.61 11.41 -22.48
CA VAL A 228 -17.99 11.13 -22.11
C VAL A 228 -18.26 11.76 -20.76
N ARG A 229 -19.11 12.78 -20.82
CA ARG A 229 -19.58 13.51 -19.66
C ARG A 229 -20.20 12.59 -18.61
N ARG A 230 -19.77 12.74 -17.36
CA ARG A 230 -20.35 12.00 -16.24
C ARG A 230 -21.73 12.55 -15.90
N PRO A 231 -22.68 11.72 -15.43
CA PRO A 231 -24.05 12.16 -15.14
C PRO A 231 -24.18 13.35 -14.16
N TRP A 232 -23.16 13.58 -13.32
CA TRP A 232 -23.13 14.64 -12.31
C TRP A 232 -22.30 15.87 -12.73
N GLU A 233 -21.69 15.87 -13.90
CA GLU A 233 -20.95 17.03 -14.41
C GLU A 233 -21.93 18.06 -14.96
N LYS A 234 -21.69 19.34 -14.69
CA LYS A 234 -22.55 20.42 -15.17
C LYS A 234 -22.42 20.60 -16.69
N PRO A 235 -23.53 20.74 -17.44
CA PRO A 235 -23.54 21.17 -18.85
C PRO A 235 -22.46 22.19 -19.17
N PRO A 236 -21.62 21.99 -20.21
CA PRO A 236 -20.77 23.09 -20.64
C PRO A 236 -21.70 24.25 -20.92
N THR A 237 -21.44 25.38 -20.26
CA THR A 237 -22.14 26.61 -20.56
C THR A 237 -21.84 26.91 -22.02
N LEU A 238 -22.84 26.84 -22.90
CA LEU A 238 -22.69 27.30 -24.28
C LEU A 238 -22.16 28.73 -24.21
N ALA A 239 -20.90 28.92 -24.57
CA ALA A 239 -20.30 30.23 -24.64
C ALA A 239 -21.03 31.00 -25.74
N GLY A 240 -21.92 31.90 -25.34
CA GLY A 240 -22.40 33.05 -26.10
C GLY A 240 -23.04 32.76 -27.44
N SER A 241 -24.36 32.96 -27.51
CA SER A 241 -24.91 33.67 -28.68
C SER A 241 -24.07 34.93 -28.94
N PRO A 242 -23.69 35.24 -30.20
CA PRO A 242 -22.87 36.39 -30.48
C PRO A 242 -23.69 37.65 -30.18
N ARG A 243 -23.33 38.36 -29.10
CA ARG A 243 -23.69 39.77 -28.94
C ARG A 243 -22.63 40.61 -29.64
N PRO A 244 -23.03 41.69 -30.32
CA PRO A 244 -22.11 42.51 -31.10
C PRO A 244 -21.12 43.22 -30.18
N GLU A 245 -19.96 43.48 -30.77
CA GLU A 245 -18.73 44.02 -30.20
C GLU A 245 -18.93 45.18 -29.21
N SER A 246 -18.14 45.16 -28.14
CA SER A 246 -17.50 46.38 -27.65
C SER A 246 -16.14 46.03 -27.06
N ALA A 247 -15.14 46.71 -27.62
CA ALA A 247 -13.72 46.57 -27.34
C ALA A 247 -13.35 46.99 -25.91
N GLY A 248 -12.31 46.35 -25.37
CA GLY A 248 -11.49 46.95 -24.31
C GLY A 248 -10.99 45.97 -23.23
N GLY A 249 -9.68 45.70 -23.25
CA GLY A 249 -8.93 45.40 -22.04
C GLY A 249 -8.46 43.95 -21.87
N PHE A 250 -7.24 43.68 -22.33
CA PHE A 250 -6.45 42.53 -21.91
C PHE A 250 -6.14 42.62 -20.41
N GLY A 251 -6.48 41.57 -19.65
CA GLY A 251 -6.15 41.44 -18.23
C GLY A 251 -6.09 39.96 -17.85
N THR A 252 -4.89 39.41 -17.84
CA THR A 252 -4.57 38.04 -17.46
C THR A 252 -4.97 37.79 -16.00
N SER A 253 -5.94 36.91 -15.75
CA SER A 253 -6.28 36.45 -14.41
C SER A 253 -6.51 34.94 -14.42
N ALA A 254 -5.48 34.21 -13.99
CA ALA A 254 -5.58 32.80 -13.64
C ALA A 254 -6.59 32.63 -12.50
N ARG A 255 -7.75 32.06 -12.80
CA ARG A 255 -8.72 31.65 -11.78
C ARG A 255 -8.63 30.16 -11.54
N THR A 256 -8.04 29.84 -10.39
CA THR A 256 -8.05 28.55 -9.71
C THR A 256 -9.48 28.09 -9.48
N CYS A 257 -9.82 26.88 -9.94
CA CYS A 257 -11.13 26.28 -9.70
C CYS A 257 -11.18 25.71 -8.28
N THR A 258 -11.87 26.38 -7.36
CA THR A 258 -12.13 25.87 -6.02
C THR A 258 -13.31 24.89 -6.06
N VAL A 259 -13.03 23.59 -5.94
CA VAL A 259 -14.06 22.57 -5.75
C VAL A 259 -14.60 22.70 -4.32
N ARG A 260 -15.85 23.15 -4.20
CA ARG A 260 -16.58 23.22 -2.92
C ARG A 260 -17.23 21.85 -2.66
N SER A 261 -16.76 21.14 -1.63
CA SER A 261 -17.40 19.91 -1.15
C SER A 261 -18.76 20.26 -0.52
N VAL A 262 -19.84 19.71 -1.06
CA VAL A 262 -21.18 19.77 -0.46
C VAL A 262 -21.52 18.36 0.05
N HIS A 263 -21.20 18.09 1.31
CA HIS A 263 -21.77 16.93 2.01
C HIS A 263 -23.18 17.27 2.50
N ARG A 264 -24.20 16.70 1.85
CA ARG A 264 -25.57 16.66 2.40
C ARG A 264 -25.66 15.41 3.28
N LYS A 265 -25.53 15.58 4.61
CA LYS A 265 -25.91 14.53 5.57
C LYS A 265 -27.42 14.35 5.53
N LEU A 266 -27.90 13.17 5.13
CA LEU A 266 -29.25 12.72 5.44
C LEU A 266 -29.28 12.33 6.92
N GLN A 267 -29.99 13.11 7.74
CA GLN A 267 -30.33 12.73 9.11
C GLN A 267 -31.46 11.69 9.07
N LEU A 268 -31.25 10.55 9.72
CA LEU A 268 -32.32 9.63 10.10
C LEU A 268 -32.56 9.77 11.62
N PRO A 269 -33.82 9.67 12.08
CA PRO A 269 -34.18 9.97 13.46
C PRO A 269 -33.68 8.91 14.45
N VAL A 270 -33.34 9.41 15.65
CA VAL A 270 -32.86 8.67 16.82
C VAL A 270 -34.00 7.88 17.46
N LEU A 271 -33.75 6.63 17.82
CA LEU A 271 -34.53 5.84 18.76
C LEU A 271 -33.59 5.38 19.89
N GLU A 272 -33.72 6.03 21.05
CA GLU A 272 -33.28 5.48 22.35
C GLU A 272 -34.09 4.21 22.64
N GLY A 273 -33.64 3.15 23.29
CA GLY A 273 -32.38 2.80 23.92
C GLY A 273 -32.69 1.55 24.77
N HIS A 274 -31.79 0.54 24.77
CA HIS A 274 -31.74 -0.43 25.87
C HIS A 274 -30.30 -0.89 26.09
N LEU A 275 -29.87 -0.70 27.34
CA LEU A 275 -28.53 -0.90 27.86
C LEU A 275 -28.18 -2.40 27.94
N VAL A 276 -27.13 -2.85 27.25
CA VAL A 276 -26.46 -4.12 27.57
C VAL A 276 -24.95 -3.90 27.60
N ARG A 277 -24.39 -4.15 28.78
CA ARG A 277 -22.96 -4.17 29.13
C ARG A 277 -22.17 -5.01 28.10
N ARG A 278 -21.15 -4.43 27.45
CA ARG A 278 -20.12 -5.18 26.72
C ARG A 278 -18.75 -4.95 27.35
N THR A 279 -18.15 -6.06 27.76
CA THR A 279 -16.78 -6.22 28.23
C THR A 279 -15.78 -5.88 27.11
N GLY A 280 -14.64 -5.30 27.50
CA GLY A 280 -13.64 -4.75 26.59
C GLY A 280 -12.95 -5.80 25.72
N GLY A 281 -13.05 -5.62 24.40
CA GLY A 281 -12.16 -6.23 23.41
C GLY A 281 -10.98 -5.32 23.08
N PRO A 282 -9.91 -5.84 22.45
CA PRO A 282 -8.74 -5.06 22.07
C PRO A 282 -9.10 -3.97 21.04
N PRO A 283 -8.37 -2.84 21.00
CA PRO A 283 -8.70 -1.73 20.12
C PRO A 283 -8.61 -2.14 18.64
N PRO A 284 -9.48 -1.60 17.77
CA PRO A 284 -9.49 -1.95 16.36
C PRO A 284 -8.21 -1.47 15.65
N ALA A 285 -7.77 -2.25 14.66
CA ALA A 285 -6.66 -1.89 13.79
C ALA A 285 -6.95 -0.56 13.06
N THR A 286 -6.05 0.42 13.23
CA THR A 286 -6.12 1.70 12.53
C THR A 286 -6.08 1.46 11.02
N THR A 287 -7.23 1.71 10.39
CA THR A 287 -7.41 1.55 8.95
C THR A 287 -7.19 2.92 8.31
N TRP A 288 -5.97 3.14 7.85
CA TRP A 288 -5.50 4.33 7.12
C TRP A 288 -6.27 4.66 5.82
N ALA A 289 -7.32 3.90 5.53
CA ALA A 289 -8.00 3.87 4.24
C ALA A 289 -9.54 3.90 4.34
N ARG A 290 -10.12 4.22 5.50
CA ARG A 290 -11.55 4.57 5.51
C ARG A 290 -11.72 6.01 4.98
N PRO A 291 -12.64 6.23 4.03
CA PRO A 291 -12.93 7.56 3.49
C PRO A 291 -13.43 8.51 4.58
#